data_AF-A0A821MWZ7-F1
#
_entry.id   AF-A0A821MWZ7-F1
#
_cell.length_a   1.000
_cell.length_b   1.000
_cell.length_c   1.000
_cell.angle_alpha   90.00
_cell.angle_beta   90.00
_cell.angle_gamma   90.00
#
_symmetry.space_group_name_H-M   'P 1'
#
loop_
_entity.id
_entity.type
_entity.pdbx_description
1 polymer ?
#
loop_
_entity_poly.entity_id
_entity_poly.type
_entity_poly.pdbx_seq_one_letter_code
_entity_poly.pdbx_strand_id
1 'polypeptide(L)'
;ASSNTTYTMFNQAYEQLHNNAHITFRKEYDQVWRAQYLAMHSTDQGGPFRDSVTCICSDICSTRLSLFILCPNGRTNSGLNDDRWIPNIFPPNESIPNRIKKQYQFIGQLMGMAIRKKHYLYLKFSSLLWKQLVREQITIEDIENIDVQSFTMINEMEKTIKQNNSSIDTNEFLSSILDELRFEVVSSNGQTYELVPNGKHIPIAISNFKDY
;
A
#
# COMPACT_ATOMS: atom_id res chain seq x y z
N ALA A 1 16.06 -12.91 2.54
CA ALA A 1 16.24 -11.94 1.45
C ALA A 1 16.77 -10.63 2.04
N SER A 2 18.08 -10.43 2.06
CA SER A 2 18.75 -9.36 2.83
C SER A 2 19.82 -8.60 2.05
N SER A 3 19.73 -8.51 0.71
CA SER A 3 20.90 -8.10 -0.09
C SER A 3 20.78 -6.84 -0.98
N ASN A 4 19.65 -6.13 -1.09
CA ASN A 4 19.57 -5.02 -2.08
C ASN A 4 18.83 -3.73 -1.69
N THR A 5 18.29 -3.62 -0.46
CA THR A 5 17.59 -2.41 0.00
C THR A 5 18.54 -1.22 0.16
N THR A 6 19.75 -1.47 0.66
CA THR A 6 20.76 -0.43 0.92
C THR A 6 21.21 0.30 -0.35
N TYR A 7 21.25 -0.42 -1.49
CA TYR A 7 21.68 0.07 -2.79
C TYR A 7 20.55 0.70 -3.62
N THR A 8 19.33 0.81 -3.07
CA THR A 8 18.26 1.57 -3.74
C THR A 8 18.63 3.05 -3.81
N MET A 9 18.26 3.71 -4.91
CA MET A 9 18.34 5.17 -5.03
C MET A 9 17.47 5.84 -3.97
N PHE A 10 16.33 5.25 -3.61
CA PHE A 10 15.53 5.73 -2.49
C PHE A 10 16.32 5.74 -1.17
N ASN A 11 16.95 4.63 -0.78
CA ASN A 11 17.65 4.56 0.50
C ASN A 11 18.89 5.48 0.51
N GLN A 12 19.62 5.57 -0.59
CA GLN A 12 20.75 6.50 -0.72
C GLN A 12 20.31 7.96 -0.60
N ALA A 13 19.19 8.34 -1.24
CA ALA A 13 18.61 9.67 -1.13
C ALA A 13 18.08 9.94 0.28
N TYR A 14 17.41 8.96 0.89
CA TYR A 14 16.93 9.05 2.27
C TYR A 14 18.09 9.35 3.22
N GLU A 15 19.15 8.55 3.23
CA GLU A 15 20.28 8.72 4.14
C GLU A 15 20.94 10.10 4.02
N GLN A 16 20.99 10.68 2.81
CA GLN A 16 21.64 11.97 2.57
C GLN A 16 20.73 13.18 2.79
N LEU A 17 19.43 13.05 2.51
CA LEU A 17 18.53 14.21 2.38
C LEU A 17 17.50 14.34 3.51
N HIS A 18 17.09 13.23 4.15
CA HIS A 18 15.89 13.23 5.00
C HIS A 18 15.93 14.23 6.17
N ASN A 19 17.09 14.38 6.83
CA ASN A 19 17.24 15.27 7.98
C ASN A 19 16.94 16.74 7.64
N ASN A 20 17.36 17.20 6.46
CA ASN A 20 17.24 18.59 6.03
C ASN A 20 16.20 18.80 4.92
N ALA A 21 15.44 17.76 4.56
CA ALA A 21 14.47 17.80 3.47
C ALA A 21 13.42 18.90 3.66
N HIS A 22 12.95 19.11 4.88
CA HIS A 22 11.95 20.13 5.22
C HIS A 22 12.39 21.57 4.88
N ILE A 23 13.70 21.87 4.95
CA ILE A 23 14.28 23.17 4.57
C ILE A 23 14.66 23.15 3.09
N THR A 24 15.41 22.13 2.69
CA THR A 24 16.04 22.05 1.35
C THR A 24 14.98 21.99 0.24
N PHE A 25 13.92 21.20 0.43
CA PHE A 25 12.86 21.02 -0.57
C PHE A 25 11.87 22.21 -0.66
N ARG A 26 12.14 23.29 0.07
CA ARG A 26 11.38 24.55 0.01
C ARG A 26 12.19 25.70 -0.59
N LYS A 27 13.48 25.51 -0.86
CA LYS A 27 14.32 26.52 -1.52
C LYS A 27 13.80 26.79 -2.95
N GLU A 28 14.10 27.98 -3.46
CA GLU A 28 13.57 28.43 -4.77
C GLU A 28 14.13 27.64 -5.96
N TYR A 29 15.36 27.11 -5.85
CA TYR A 29 16.01 26.34 -6.91
C TYR A 29 15.18 25.15 -7.41
N ASP A 30 14.92 25.04 -8.72
CA ASP A 30 14.17 23.92 -9.31
C ASP A 30 14.81 22.56 -9.04
N GLN A 31 16.14 22.53 -9.06
CA GLN A 31 16.97 21.39 -8.68
C GLN A 31 17.38 21.51 -7.21
N VAL A 32 16.72 20.73 -6.35
CA VAL A 32 16.94 20.78 -4.90
C VAL A 32 18.09 19.89 -4.41
N TRP A 33 18.59 18.98 -5.25
CA TRP A 33 19.82 18.22 -5.00
C TRP A 33 20.60 17.97 -6.29
N ARG A 34 21.90 17.73 -6.14
CA ARG A 34 22.79 17.31 -7.23
C ARG A 34 22.98 15.81 -7.16
N ALA A 35 22.55 15.10 -8.20
CA ALA A 35 22.79 13.66 -8.31
C ALA A 35 24.14 13.43 -9.02
N GLN A 36 24.97 12.58 -8.42
CA GLN A 36 26.25 12.16 -9.01
C GLN A 36 26.31 10.64 -9.00
N TYR A 37 26.33 10.04 -10.19
CA TYR A 37 26.43 8.60 -10.36
C TYR A 37 27.92 8.21 -10.42
N LEU A 38 28.36 7.43 -9.44
CA LEU A 38 29.74 6.93 -9.40
C LEU A 38 30.03 6.14 -10.67
N ALA A 39 31.21 6.36 -11.27
CA ALA A 39 31.66 5.77 -12.54
C ALA A 39 30.88 6.20 -13.81
N MET A 40 29.89 7.09 -13.72
CA MET A 40 29.27 7.71 -14.90
C MET A 40 29.79 9.14 -15.10
N HIS A 41 30.33 9.43 -16.27
CA HIS A 41 30.82 10.76 -16.64
C HIS A 41 29.69 11.63 -17.21
N SER A 42 28.70 11.97 -16.38
CA SER A 42 27.65 12.90 -16.80
C SER A 42 28.08 14.35 -16.54
N THR A 43 28.18 15.15 -17.60
CA THR A 43 28.46 16.60 -17.53
C THR A 43 27.20 17.46 -17.36
N ASP A 44 26.03 16.96 -17.80
CA ASP A 44 24.74 17.61 -17.57
C ASP A 44 24.33 17.51 -16.09
N GLN A 45 23.81 18.60 -15.54
CA GLN A 45 23.33 18.69 -14.16
C GLN A 45 21.84 18.38 -14.04
N GLY A 46 21.05 18.59 -15.09
CA GLY A 46 19.60 18.38 -15.08
C GLY A 46 19.19 16.93 -15.32
N GLY A 47 19.85 16.24 -16.26
CA GLY A 47 19.63 14.82 -16.54
C GLY A 47 19.74 13.92 -15.31
N PRO A 48 20.86 13.94 -14.56
CA PRO A 48 21.06 13.12 -13.37
C PRO A 48 20.02 13.37 -12.28
N PHE A 49 19.58 14.63 -12.09
CA PHE A 49 18.51 14.93 -11.14
C PHE A 49 17.20 14.25 -11.52
N ARG A 50 16.73 14.42 -12.76
CA ARG A 50 15.48 13.81 -13.23
C ARG A 50 15.54 12.27 -13.20
N ASP A 51 16.68 11.71 -13.57
CA ASP A 51 16.93 10.28 -13.50
C ASP A 51 16.87 9.78 -12.04
N SER A 52 17.48 10.50 -11.11
CA SER A 52 17.45 10.14 -9.69
C SER A 52 16.03 10.16 -9.12
N VAL A 53 15.20 11.15 -9.49
CA VAL A 53 13.77 11.19 -9.11
C VAL A 53 13.04 9.97 -9.66
N THR A 54 13.29 9.61 -10.92
CA THR A 54 12.66 8.47 -11.58
C THR A 54 13.04 7.16 -10.90
N CYS A 55 14.33 6.96 -10.60
CA CYS A 55 14.81 5.78 -9.88
C CYS A 55 14.24 5.69 -8.46
N ILE A 56 14.15 6.83 -7.75
CA ILE A 56 13.53 6.91 -6.43
C ILE A 56 12.06 6.44 -6.49
N CYS A 57 11.27 6.94 -7.45
CA CYS A 57 9.89 6.52 -7.64
C CYS A 57 9.77 5.02 -7.97
N SER A 58 10.67 4.52 -8.82
CA SER A 58 10.74 3.10 -9.17
C SER A 58 11.05 2.23 -7.95
N ASP A 59 11.98 2.65 -7.09
CA ASP A 59 12.31 1.90 -5.88
C ASP A 59 11.15 1.90 -4.87
N ILE A 60 10.44 3.03 -4.73
CA ILE A 60 9.23 3.14 -3.90
C ILE A 60 8.14 2.16 -4.34
N CYS A 61 7.96 2.00 -5.66
CA CYS A 61 6.98 1.08 -6.26
C CYS A 61 7.65 -0.25 -6.68
N SER A 62 8.44 -0.84 -5.78
CA SER A 62 9.11 -2.13 -6.02
C SER A 62 9.15 -2.98 -4.75
N THR A 63 9.46 -4.26 -4.91
CA THR A 63 9.67 -5.20 -3.79
C THR A 63 11.00 -5.00 -3.05
N ARG A 64 11.83 -4.02 -3.47
CA ARG A 64 13.15 -3.76 -2.87
C ARG A 64 13.05 -3.05 -1.52
N LEU A 65 11.95 -2.35 -1.27
CA LEU A 65 11.65 -1.62 -0.05
C LEU A 65 10.45 -2.24 0.66
N SER A 66 10.50 -2.38 1.99
CA SER A 66 9.37 -2.86 2.80
C SER A 66 8.38 -1.74 3.17
N LEU A 67 8.22 -0.75 2.29
CA LEU A 67 7.38 0.43 2.50
C LEU A 67 6.02 0.27 1.82
N PHE A 68 5.99 -0.16 0.56
CA PHE A 68 4.74 -0.40 -0.16
C PHE A 68 4.71 -1.84 -0.65
N ILE A 69 3.49 -2.33 -0.88
CA ILE A 69 3.24 -3.64 -1.46
C ILE A 69 2.30 -3.48 -2.65
N LEU A 70 2.44 -4.37 -3.63
CA LEU A 70 1.50 -4.43 -4.75
C LEU A 70 0.12 -4.79 -4.20
N CYS A 71 -0.94 -4.15 -4.71
CA CYS A 71 -2.29 -4.44 -4.24
C CYS A 71 -2.67 -5.91 -4.52
N PRO A 72 -3.64 -6.48 -3.78
CA PRO A 72 -4.10 -7.85 -4.00
C PRO A 72 -4.37 -8.19 -5.46
N ASN A 73 -5.11 -7.34 -6.18
CA ASN A 73 -5.40 -7.49 -7.61
C ASN A 73 -4.14 -7.67 -8.48
N GLY A 74 -3.05 -6.97 -8.18
CA GLY A 74 -1.79 -7.09 -8.90
C GLY A 74 -1.01 -8.36 -8.59
N ARG A 75 -1.21 -8.96 -7.41
CA ARG A 75 -0.58 -10.23 -7.04
C ARG A 75 -1.29 -11.42 -7.70
N THR A 76 -2.59 -11.32 -7.86
CA THR A 76 -3.44 -12.35 -8.48
C THR A 76 -3.67 -12.12 -9.97
N ASN A 77 -3.23 -10.98 -10.52
CA ASN A 77 -3.52 -10.51 -11.88
C ASN A 77 -5.03 -10.53 -12.17
N SER A 78 -5.83 -10.07 -11.21
CA SER A 78 -7.30 -10.06 -11.32
C SER A 78 -7.86 -8.70 -10.92
N GLY A 79 -8.75 -8.12 -11.73
CA GLY A 79 -9.42 -6.87 -11.41
C GLY A 79 -8.65 -5.62 -11.86
N LEU A 80 -9.10 -4.45 -11.38
CA LEU A 80 -8.48 -3.17 -11.70
C LEU A 80 -7.26 -2.89 -10.82
N ASN A 81 -6.45 -1.90 -11.21
CA ASN A 81 -5.30 -1.43 -10.45
C ASN A 81 -4.23 -2.48 -10.17
N ASP A 82 -4.11 -3.49 -11.02
CA ASP A 82 -3.13 -4.59 -10.93
C ASP A 82 -1.66 -4.12 -10.96
N ASP A 83 -1.38 -2.89 -11.40
CA ASP A 83 -0.06 -2.27 -11.36
C ASP A 83 0.13 -1.27 -10.20
N ARG A 84 -0.83 -1.18 -9.27
CA ARG A 84 -0.86 -0.18 -8.19
C ARG A 84 -0.35 -0.70 -6.85
N TRP A 85 0.21 0.23 -6.09
CA TRP A 85 0.85 -0.02 -4.81
C TRP A 85 0.06 0.60 -3.66
N ILE A 86 0.01 -0.10 -2.53
CA ILE A 86 -0.61 0.33 -1.28
C ILE A 86 0.45 0.35 -0.16
N PRO A 87 0.28 1.16 0.90
CA PRO A 87 1.16 1.12 2.06
C PRO A 87 1.27 -0.30 2.62
N ASN A 88 2.47 -0.68 3.03
CA ASN A 88 2.67 -1.96 3.69
C ASN A 88 1.93 -1.97 5.04
N ILE A 89 1.40 -3.14 5.41
CA ILE A 89 0.61 -3.33 6.62
C ILE A 89 1.57 -3.68 7.76
N PHE A 90 1.42 -2.95 8.86
CA PHE A 90 2.16 -3.18 10.10
C PHE A 90 1.20 -3.71 11.16
N PRO A 91 1.64 -4.62 12.05
CA PRO A 91 0.76 -5.18 13.06
C PRO A 91 0.14 -4.08 13.93
N PRO A 92 -1.19 -4.10 14.17
CA PRO A 92 -1.87 -3.05 14.93
C PRO A 92 -1.39 -2.95 16.38
N ASN A 93 -0.86 -4.06 16.92
CA ASN A 93 -0.39 -4.17 18.30
C ASN A 93 1.10 -3.88 18.45
N GLU A 94 1.80 -3.51 17.37
CA GLU A 94 3.23 -3.23 17.37
C GLU A 94 3.53 -1.80 16.93
N SER A 95 4.55 -1.20 17.53
CA SER A 95 5.00 0.13 17.10
C SER A 95 5.75 0.01 15.78
N ILE A 96 5.30 0.75 14.77
CA ILE A 96 6.03 0.86 13.50
C ILE A 96 7.46 1.36 13.78
N PRO A 97 8.51 0.70 13.24
CA PRO A 97 9.89 1.12 13.47
C PRO A 97 10.14 2.59 13.09
N ASN A 98 10.90 3.32 13.91
CA ASN A 98 11.12 4.75 13.71
C ASN A 98 11.73 5.09 12.33
N ARG A 99 12.62 4.23 11.82
CA ARG A 99 13.20 4.37 10.48
C ARG A 99 12.13 4.32 9.40
N ILE A 100 11.18 3.39 9.49
CA ILE A 100 10.06 3.27 8.54
C ILE A 100 9.17 4.51 8.60
N LYS A 101 8.81 4.99 9.80
CA LYS A 101 8.04 6.24 9.97
C LYS A 101 8.73 7.43 9.28
N LYS A 102 10.05 7.57 9.48
CA LYS A 102 10.85 8.63 8.84
C LYS A 102 10.95 8.47 7.33
N GLN A 103 11.01 7.24 6.82
CA GLN A 103 11.00 6.96 5.38
C GLN A 103 9.67 7.36 4.74
N TYR A 104 8.54 7.04 5.36
CA TYR A 104 7.22 7.54 4.92
C TYR A 104 7.13 9.06 4.98
N GLN A 105 7.64 9.69 6.04
CA GLN A 105 7.72 11.15 6.14
C GLN A 105 8.54 11.74 4.98
N PHE A 106 9.67 11.12 4.64
CA PHE A 106 10.51 11.54 3.52
C PHE A 106 9.80 11.41 2.17
N ILE A 107 9.03 10.34 1.94
CA ILE A 107 8.19 10.19 0.74
C ILE A 107 7.16 11.32 0.67
N GLY A 108 6.48 11.63 1.78
CA GLY A 108 5.56 12.77 1.84
C GLY A 108 6.25 14.11 1.56
N GLN A 109 7.49 14.30 2.00
CA GLN A 109 8.29 15.48 1.69
C GLN A 109 8.66 15.55 0.20
N LEU A 110 9.01 14.43 -0.44
CA LEU A 110 9.23 14.35 -1.88
C LEU A 110 7.96 14.71 -2.66
N MET A 111 6.80 14.18 -2.25
CA MET A 111 5.51 14.53 -2.85
C MET A 111 5.21 16.02 -2.73
N GLY A 112 5.38 16.60 -1.54
CA GLY A 112 5.18 18.03 -1.33
C GLY A 112 6.16 18.90 -2.11
N MET A 113 7.42 18.46 -2.24
CA MET A 113 8.40 19.10 -3.11
C MET A 113 7.94 19.12 -4.56
N ALA A 114 7.51 17.96 -5.07
CA ALA A 114 7.09 17.80 -6.44
C ALA A 114 5.89 18.70 -6.78
N ILE A 115 4.90 18.76 -5.89
CA ILE A 115 3.74 19.66 -6.04
C ILE A 115 4.19 21.13 -6.12
N ARG A 116 5.01 21.61 -5.19
CA ARG A 116 5.47 23.02 -5.17
C ARG A 116 6.29 23.39 -6.40
N LYS A 117 7.08 22.45 -6.92
CA LYS A 117 8.02 22.66 -8.02
C LYS A 117 7.49 22.21 -9.37
N LYS A 118 6.22 21.75 -9.44
CA LYS A 118 5.60 21.22 -10.65
C LYS A 118 6.41 20.08 -11.29
N HIS A 119 7.08 19.28 -10.46
CA HIS A 119 7.74 18.05 -10.89
C HIS A 119 6.74 16.90 -10.86
N TYR A 120 6.86 15.98 -11.82
CA TYR A 120 6.07 14.76 -11.84
C TYR A 120 6.80 13.66 -11.08
N LEU A 121 6.14 13.05 -10.10
CA LEU A 121 6.59 11.80 -9.49
C LEU A 121 5.76 10.66 -10.08
N TYR A 122 6.43 9.70 -10.71
CA TYR A 122 5.76 8.52 -11.26
C TYR A 122 5.49 7.48 -10.15
N LEU A 123 4.62 7.85 -9.20
CA LEU A 123 4.21 7.01 -8.08
C LEU A 123 2.92 6.28 -8.44
N LYS A 124 3.01 4.96 -8.61
CA LYS A 124 1.87 4.11 -8.98
C LYS A 124 1.02 3.73 -7.77
N PHE A 125 0.63 4.69 -6.95
CA PHE A 125 -0.21 4.40 -5.79
C PHE A 125 -1.67 4.19 -6.16
N SER A 126 -2.37 3.32 -5.42
CA SER A 126 -3.82 3.12 -5.56
C SER A 126 -4.60 4.40 -5.24
N SER A 127 -5.79 4.56 -5.85
CA SER A 127 -6.77 5.61 -5.53
C SER A 127 -7.05 5.72 -4.04
N LEU A 128 -7.07 4.60 -3.32
CA LEU A 128 -7.28 4.55 -1.88
C LEU A 128 -6.30 5.45 -1.11
N LEU A 129 -5.02 5.44 -1.49
CA LEU A 129 -4.03 6.28 -0.83
C LEU A 129 -4.26 7.77 -1.12
N TRP A 130 -4.60 8.09 -2.37
CA TRP A 130 -4.87 9.48 -2.77
C TRP A 130 -6.09 10.05 -2.06
N LYS A 131 -7.18 9.28 -1.97
CA LYS A 131 -8.38 9.63 -1.22
C LYS A 131 -8.07 9.91 0.25
N GLN A 132 -7.30 9.04 0.91
CA GLN A 132 -6.89 9.25 2.30
C GLN A 132 -6.10 10.55 2.49
N LEU A 133 -5.19 10.89 1.58
CA LEU A 133 -4.40 12.11 1.66
C LEU A 133 -5.25 13.39 1.56
N VAL A 134 -6.33 13.35 0.77
CA VAL A 134 -7.28 14.48 0.61
C VAL A 134 -8.48 14.38 1.55
N ARG A 135 -8.51 13.39 2.46
CA ARG A 135 -9.59 13.13 3.42
C ARG A 135 -10.94 12.83 2.76
N GLU A 136 -10.91 12.21 1.59
CA GLU A 136 -12.09 11.64 0.95
C GLU A 136 -12.46 10.30 1.63
N GLN A 137 -13.77 10.03 1.72
CA GLN A 137 -14.29 8.79 2.28
C GLN A 137 -13.92 7.60 1.38
N ILE A 138 -13.45 6.52 2.01
CA ILE A 138 -13.25 5.23 1.34
C ILE A 138 -14.58 4.51 1.26
N THR A 139 -14.94 4.05 0.07
CA THR A 139 -16.15 3.29 -0.20
C THR A 139 -15.83 1.81 -0.38
N ILE A 140 -16.87 0.97 -0.42
CA ILE A 140 -16.68 -0.46 -0.68
C ILE A 140 -16.16 -0.73 -2.10
N GLU A 141 -16.49 0.13 -3.07
CA GLU A 141 -15.98 0.08 -4.45
C GLU A 141 -14.47 0.32 -4.48
N ASP A 142 -13.92 1.13 -3.57
CA ASP A 142 -12.47 1.30 -3.47
C ASP A 142 -11.77 0.00 -3.06
N ILE A 143 -12.45 -0.84 -2.27
CA ILE A 143 -11.95 -2.17 -1.87
C ILE A 143 -11.98 -3.12 -3.07
N GLU A 144 -13.11 -3.21 -3.78
CA GLU A 144 -13.23 -4.02 -5.02
C GLU A 144 -12.12 -3.67 -6.04
N ASN A 145 -11.84 -2.37 -6.18
CA ASN A 145 -10.82 -1.85 -7.08
C ASN A 145 -9.39 -2.27 -6.74
N ILE A 146 -9.11 -2.77 -5.53
CA ILE A 146 -7.78 -3.25 -5.13
C ILE A 146 -7.76 -4.73 -4.76
N ASP A 147 -8.91 -5.31 -4.41
CA ASP A 147 -9.10 -6.70 -3.98
C ASP A 147 -10.49 -7.22 -4.39
N VAL A 148 -10.63 -7.53 -5.67
CA VAL A 148 -11.88 -8.02 -6.26
C VAL A 148 -12.26 -9.40 -5.72
N GLN A 149 -11.28 -10.21 -5.33
CA GLN A 149 -11.53 -11.58 -4.85
C GLN A 149 -12.19 -11.54 -3.46
N SER A 150 -11.61 -10.79 -2.52
CA SER A 150 -12.19 -10.62 -1.18
C SER A 150 -13.57 -9.96 -1.26
N PHE A 151 -13.71 -8.93 -2.12
CA PHE A 151 -15.00 -8.26 -2.33
C PHE A 151 -16.07 -9.23 -2.87
N THR A 152 -15.73 -10.01 -3.90
CA THR A 152 -16.66 -10.98 -4.50
C THR A 152 -17.06 -12.04 -3.48
N MET A 153 -16.10 -12.59 -2.73
CA MET A 153 -16.35 -13.61 -1.71
C MET A 153 -17.34 -13.12 -0.65
N ILE A 154 -17.10 -11.94 -0.06
CA ILE A 154 -17.98 -11.36 0.97
C ILE A 154 -19.38 -11.06 0.40
N ASN A 155 -19.44 -10.50 -0.82
CA ASN A 155 -20.73 -10.14 -1.44
C ASN A 155 -21.56 -11.38 -1.81
N GLU A 156 -20.94 -12.45 -2.33
CA GLU A 156 -21.65 -13.71 -2.61
C GLU A 156 -22.14 -14.40 -1.34
N MET A 157 -21.35 -14.36 -0.25
CA MET A 157 -21.82 -14.82 1.06
C MET A 157 -23.03 -14.01 1.54
N GLU A 158 -22.96 -12.68 1.47
CA GLU A 158 -24.06 -11.81 1.91
C GLU A 158 -25.33 -12.06 1.09
N LYS A 159 -25.21 -12.21 -0.23
CA LYS A 159 -26.32 -12.56 -1.13
C LYS A 159 -26.96 -13.89 -0.74
N THR A 160 -26.15 -14.91 -0.51
CA THR A 160 -26.64 -16.25 -0.19
C THR A 160 -27.35 -16.26 1.18
N ILE A 161 -26.80 -15.55 2.18
CA ILE A 161 -27.43 -15.37 3.50
C ILE A 161 -28.78 -14.64 3.38
N LYS A 162 -28.86 -13.57 2.58
CA LYS A 162 -30.10 -12.81 2.34
C LYS A 162 -31.14 -13.64 1.59
N GLN A 163 -30.71 -14.49 0.66
CA GLN A 163 -31.60 -15.26 -0.18
C GLN A 163 -32.26 -16.43 0.56
N ASN A 164 -31.65 -16.97 1.62
CA ASN A 164 -32.22 -17.86 2.65
C ASN A 164 -33.23 -18.96 2.22
N ASN A 165 -33.33 -19.33 0.94
CA ASN A 165 -34.51 -20.04 0.42
C ASN A 165 -34.33 -20.87 -0.86
N SER A 166 -33.16 -21.41 -1.16
CA SER A 166 -33.06 -22.27 -2.36
C SER A 166 -32.01 -23.37 -2.25
N SER A 167 -32.46 -24.52 -1.70
CA SER A 167 -31.81 -25.85 -1.62
C SER A 167 -31.02 -26.16 -0.35
N ILE A 168 -31.01 -27.45 0.03
CA ILE A 168 -30.27 -27.98 1.19
C ILE A 168 -28.75 -27.87 0.94
N ASP A 169 -28.30 -28.12 -0.28
CA ASP A 169 -26.89 -28.05 -0.69
C ASP A 169 -26.27 -26.66 -0.49
N THR A 170 -27.00 -25.58 -0.78
CA THR A 170 -26.50 -24.21 -0.58
C THR A 170 -26.31 -23.87 0.91
N ASN A 171 -27.12 -24.46 1.78
CA ASN A 171 -27.00 -24.24 3.22
C ASN A 171 -25.83 -25.02 3.81
N GLU A 172 -25.60 -26.26 3.36
CA GLU A 172 -24.43 -27.04 3.76
C GLU A 172 -23.13 -26.35 3.34
N PHE A 173 -23.04 -25.90 2.08
CA PHE A 173 -21.87 -25.16 1.58
C PHE A 173 -21.60 -23.88 2.38
N LEU A 174 -22.62 -23.04 2.60
CA LEU A 174 -22.46 -21.84 3.42
C LEU A 174 -22.04 -22.16 4.85
N SER A 175 -22.66 -23.16 5.47
CA SER A 175 -22.34 -23.54 6.84
C SER A 175 -20.88 -23.98 6.97
N SER A 176 -20.37 -24.75 5.99
CA SER A 176 -18.98 -25.20 5.98
C SER A 176 -17.99 -24.02 5.89
N ILE A 177 -18.30 -22.99 5.11
CA ILE A 177 -17.42 -21.82 5.00
C ILE A 177 -17.50 -20.96 6.28
N LEU A 178 -18.71 -20.68 6.78
CA LEU A 178 -18.89 -19.87 7.99
C LEU A 178 -18.21 -20.51 9.21
N ASP A 179 -18.22 -21.85 9.30
CA ASP A 179 -17.57 -22.60 10.38
C ASP A 179 -16.04 -22.41 10.40
N GLU A 180 -15.42 -22.14 9.25
CA GLU A 180 -13.98 -21.84 9.13
C GLU A 180 -13.65 -20.37 9.40
N LEU A 181 -14.62 -19.46 9.27
CA LEU A 181 -14.38 -18.03 9.44
C LEU A 181 -14.40 -17.60 10.91
N ARG A 182 -13.49 -16.69 11.26
CA ARG A 182 -13.43 -15.99 12.54
C ARG A 182 -13.41 -14.49 12.28
N PHE A 183 -13.58 -13.67 13.32
CA PHE A 183 -13.37 -12.21 13.22
C PHE A 183 -11.87 -11.87 13.07
N GLU A 184 -11.29 -12.33 11.98
CA GLU A 184 -9.92 -12.09 11.54
C GLU A 184 -9.87 -11.97 10.02
N VAL A 185 -8.80 -11.37 9.50
CA VAL A 185 -8.58 -11.16 8.08
C VAL A 185 -7.14 -11.47 7.71
N VAL A 186 -6.93 -12.09 6.55
CA VAL A 186 -5.60 -12.20 5.93
C VAL A 186 -5.31 -10.89 5.21
N SER A 187 -4.37 -10.12 5.72
CA SER A 187 -3.98 -8.83 5.17
C SER A 187 -3.26 -8.97 3.83
N SER A 188 -3.13 -7.87 3.10
CA SER A 188 -2.38 -7.83 1.84
C SER A 188 -0.88 -8.20 1.98
N ASN A 189 -0.30 -8.17 3.18
CA ASN A 189 1.06 -8.68 3.42
C ASN A 189 1.13 -10.21 3.70
N GLY A 190 -0.03 -10.90 3.71
CA GLY A 190 -0.15 -12.33 3.98
C GLY A 190 -0.22 -12.72 5.46
N GLN A 191 -0.18 -11.75 6.39
CA GLN A 191 -0.36 -11.99 7.82
C GLN A 191 -1.84 -11.91 8.21
N THR A 192 -2.24 -12.70 9.20
CA THR A 192 -3.60 -12.67 9.76
C THR A 192 -3.69 -11.68 10.93
N TYR A 193 -4.75 -10.86 10.95
CA TYR A 193 -5.04 -9.93 12.04
C TYR A 193 -6.48 -10.05 12.51
N GLU A 194 -6.71 -9.96 13.82
CA GLU A 194 -8.06 -9.92 14.40
C GLU A 194 -8.76 -8.60 14.04
N LEU A 195 -10.03 -8.66 13.63
CA LEU A 195 -10.87 -7.50 13.31
C LEU A 195 -11.44 -6.85 14.58
N VAL A 196 -11.63 -7.64 15.63
CA VAL A 196 -12.11 -7.22 16.95
C VAL A 196 -11.28 -7.89 18.05
N PRO A 197 -11.26 -7.37 19.30
CA PRO A 197 -10.55 -8.01 20.40
C PRO A 197 -10.98 -9.47 20.61
N ASN A 198 -10.01 -10.41 20.67
CA ASN A 198 -10.24 -11.86 20.73
C ASN A 198 -11.00 -12.43 19.51
N GLY A 199 -11.02 -11.73 18.38
CA GLY A 199 -11.76 -12.10 17.17
C GLY A 199 -11.43 -13.49 16.63
N LYS A 200 -10.20 -13.98 16.82
CA LYS A 200 -9.81 -15.35 16.41
C LYS A 200 -10.61 -16.46 17.11
N HIS A 201 -11.25 -16.14 18.23
CA HIS A 201 -12.10 -17.06 19.00
C HIS A 201 -13.59 -16.84 18.76
N ILE A 202 -13.97 -15.86 17.93
CA ILE A 202 -15.36 -15.52 17.64
C ILE A 202 -15.72 -16.10 16.26
N PRO A 203 -16.51 -17.20 16.19
CA PRO A 203 -16.98 -17.75 14.92
C PRO A 203 -17.94 -16.81 14.22
N ILE A 204 -17.86 -16.80 12.88
CA ILE A 204 -18.84 -16.10 12.05
C ILE A 204 -20.08 -16.98 11.91
N ALA A 205 -21.24 -16.35 12.07
CA ALA A 205 -22.56 -16.94 11.94
C ALA A 205 -23.49 -15.97 11.23
N ILE A 206 -24.63 -16.45 10.75
CA ILE A 206 -25.63 -15.60 10.04
C ILE A 206 -26.02 -14.38 10.87
N SER A 207 -26.12 -14.52 12.20
CA SER A 207 -26.54 -13.44 13.10
C SER A 207 -25.52 -12.31 13.25
N ASN A 208 -24.23 -12.59 13.08
CA ASN A 208 -23.14 -11.61 13.24
C ASN A 208 -22.39 -11.32 11.92
N PHE A 209 -22.78 -11.94 10.81
CA PHE A 209 -22.14 -11.74 9.50
C PHE A 209 -22.13 -10.28 9.04
N LYS A 210 -23.13 -9.49 9.43
CA LYS A 210 -23.18 -8.06 9.09
C LYS A 210 -22.14 -7.22 9.85
N ASP A 211 -21.69 -7.71 11.02
CA ASP A 211 -20.65 -7.06 11.81
C ASP A 211 -19.23 -7.44 11.35
N TYR A 212 -19.11 -8.55 10.61
CA TYR A 212 -17.88 -9.05 9.98
C TYR A 212 -17.54 -8.25 8.72
#